data_AF-A0A7C4ULR2-F1
#
_entry.id   AF-A0A7C4ULR2-F1
#
_cell.length_a   1.000
_cell.length_b   1.000
_cell.length_c   1.000
_cell.angle_alpha   90.00
_cell.angle_beta   90.00
_cell.angle_gamma   90.00
#
_symmetry.space_group_name_H-M   'P 1'
#
loop_
_entity.id
_entity.type
_entity.pdbx_description
1 polymer ?
#
loop_
_entity_poly.entity_id
_entity_poly.type
_entity_poly.pdbx_seq_one_letter_code
_entity_poly.pdbx_strand_id
1 'polypeptide(L)'
;MTKIAILPISGEQGSVTFCAVSNGKRSQGPTAGAALDALTAQLTPDEAGTMVIVQNQRPDQYFNAESQQRLAQLMARWRSCRDQGQTFPADEQAELAGLIDAELRASAARSAALADELQR
;
A
#
# COMPACT_ATOMS: atom_id res chain seq x y z
N MET A 1 6.67 12.11 -12.26
CA MET A 1 6.07 10.77 -12.38
C MET A 1 4.95 10.66 -11.37
N THR A 2 3.72 10.42 -11.81
CA THR A 2 2.55 10.30 -10.93
C THR A 2 2.50 8.89 -10.36
N LYS A 3 2.45 8.74 -9.03
CA LYS A 3 2.40 7.42 -8.37
C LYS A 3 0.93 7.01 -8.17
N ILE A 4 0.56 5.83 -8.66
CA ILE A 4 -0.76 5.22 -8.43
C ILE A 4 -0.56 3.98 -7.56
N ALA A 5 -1.33 3.87 -6.48
CA ALA A 5 -1.42 2.66 -5.66
C ALA A 5 -2.80 2.01 -5.86
N ILE A 6 -2.84 0.70 -6.07
CA ILE A 6 -4.08 -0.07 -6.15
C ILE A 6 -4.11 -1.07 -4.99
N LEU A 7 -5.17 -1.01 -4.19
CA LEU A 7 -5.31 -1.78 -2.96
C LEU A 7 -6.63 -2.57 -3.00
N PRO A 8 -6.63 -3.86 -2.60
CA PRO A 8 -7.87 -4.56 -2.34
C PRO A 8 -8.52 -4.00 -1.07
N ILE A 9 -9.82 -3.74 -1.13
CA ILE A 9 -10.66 -3.31 -0.01
C ILE A 9 -11.82 -4.30 0.16
N SER A 10 -12.24 -4.51 1.40
CA SER A 10 -13.42 -5.34 1.69
C SER A 10 -14.67 -4.55 1.34
N GLY A 11 -15.43 -5.03 0.34
CA GLY A 11 -16.72 -4.48 -0.04
C GLY A 11 -17.86 -4.96 0.85
N GLU A 12 -19.06 -4.41 0.61
CA GLU A 12 -20.28 -4.94 1.20
C GLU A 12 -20.42 -6.43 0.83
N GLN A 13 -20.78 -7.25 1.84
CA GLN A 13 -20.97 -8.70 1.72
C GLN A 13 -19.69 -9.54 1.51
N GLY A 14 -18.49 -8.98 1.76
CA GLY A 14 -17.24 -9.75 1.70
C GLY A 14 -16.70 -9.96 0.28
N SER A 15 -17.26 -9.25 -0.70
CA SER A 15 -16.68 -9.14 -2.04
C SER A 15 -15.38 -8.31 -1.99
N VAL A 16 -14.37 -8.69 -2.78
CA VAL A 16 -13.13 -7.90 -2.90
C VAL A 16 -13.36 -6.82 -3.94
N THR A 17 -13.35 -5.57 -3.50
CA THR A 17 -13.33 -4.39 -4.38
C THR A 17 -11.90 -3.87 -4.46
N PHE A 18 -11.55 -3.14 -5.51
CA PHE A 18 -10.23 -2.53 -5.66
C PHE A 18 -10.35 -1.01 -5.58
N CYS A 19 -9.42 -0.37 -4.86
CA CYS A 19 -9.33 1.08 -4.74
C CYS A 19 -8.01 1.56 -5.35
N ALA A 20 -8.07 2.44 -6.35
CA ALA A 20 -6.91 3.10 -6.92
C ALA A 20 -6.79 4.52 -6.34
N VAL A 21 -5.59 4.92 -5.92
CA VAL A 21 -5.33 6.20 -5.26
C VAL A 21 -4.12 6.89 -5.87
N SER A 22 -4.25 8.19 -6.15
CA SER A 22 -3.15 9.03 -6.63
C SER A 22 -3.39 10.51 -6.33
N ASN A 23 -2.40 11.20 -5.78
CA ASN A 23 -2.37 12.65 -5.58
C ASN A 23 -3.70 13.27 -5.06
N GLY A 24 -4.31 12.67 -4.03
CA GLY A 24 -5.59 13.11 -3.45
C GLY A 24 -6.86 12.65 -4.17
N LYS A 25 -6.73 12.02 -5.35
CA LYS A 25 -7.81 11.38 -6.09
C LYS A 25 -7.89 9.89 -5.73
N ARG A 26 -9.12 9.36 -5.72
CA ARG A 26 -9.37 7.94 -5.52
C ARG A 26 -10.51 7.47 -6.40
N SER A 27 -10.48 6.20 -6.77
CA SER A 27 -11.55 5.51 -7.49
C SER A 27 -11.67 4.09 -6.98
N GLN A 28 -12.84 3.50 -7.17
CA GLN A 28 -13.10 2.11 -6.81
C GLN A 28 -13.67 1.36 -8.00
N GLY A 29 -13.36 0.07 -8.10
CA GLY A 29 -13.88 -0.79 -9.15
C GLY A 29 -13.89 -2.26 -8.74
N PRO A 30 -14.72 -3.08 -9.40
CA PRO A 30 -14.79 -4.52 -9.14
C PRO A 30 -13.48 -5.25 -9.48
N THR A 31 -12.63 -4.64 -10.31
CA THR A 31 -11.30 -5.13 -10.66
C THR A 31 -10.27 -4.01 -10.51
N ALA A 32 -9.00 -4.39 -10.36
CA ALA A 32 -7.88 -3.43 -10.35
C ALA A 32 -7.86 -2.55 -11.61
N GLY A 33 -8.14 -3.15 -12.78
CA GLY A 33 -8.27 -2.42 -14.05
C GLY A 33 -9.41 -1.41 -14.03
N ALA A 34 -10.61 -1.82 -13.59
CA ALA A 34 -11.75 -0.91 -13.52
C ALA A 34 -11.52 0.26 -12.53
N ALA A 35 -10.84 -0.01 -11.41
CA ALA A 35 -10.43 1.05 -10.49
C ALA A 35 -9.43 2.01 -11.15
N LEU A 36 -8.44 1.48 -11.88
CA LEU A 36 -7.46 2.29 -12.60
C LEU A 36 -8.09 3.12 -13.73
N ASP A 37 -8.98 2.53 -14.53
CA ASP A 37 -9.70 3.23 -15.61
C ASP A 37 -10.49 4.41 -15.05
N ALA A 38 -11.21 4.18 -13.95
CA ALA A 38 -11.96 5.20 -13.24
C ALA A 38 -11.07 6.27 -12.60
N LEU A 39 -9.84 5.93 -12.21
CA LEU A 39 -8.86 6.92 -11.73
C LEU A 39 -8.32 7.74 -12.89
N THR A 40 -8.00 7.08 -14.00
CA THR A 40 -7.40 7.67 -15.20
C THR A 40 -8.33 8.67 -15.86
N ALA A 41 -9.64 8.42 -15.84
CA ALA A 41 -10.67 9.39 -16.24
C ALA A 41 -10.66 10.70 -15.44
N GLN A 42 -10.04 10.72 -14.26
CA GLN A 42 -9.88 11.90 -13.40
C GLN A 42 -8.50 12.57 -13.55
N LEU A 43 -7.57 11.95 -14.27
CA LEU A 43 -6.22 12.46 -14.48
C LEU A 43 -6.18 13.43 -15.66
N THR A 44 -5.35 14.47 -15.58
CA THR A 44 -5.16 15.41 -16.69
C THR A 44 -4.30 14.79 -17.81
N PRO A 45 -4.28 15.34 -19.03
CA PRO A 45 -3.45 14.81 -20.12
C PRO A 45 -1.94 14.75 -19.79
N ASP A 46 -1.43 15.64 -18.95
CA ASP A 46 -0.05 15.60 -18.44
C ASP A 46 0.22 14.42 -17.49
N GLU A 47 -0.83 13.87 -16.88
CA GLU A 47 -0.80 12.68 -16.02
C GLU A 47 -1.07 11.39 -16.82
N ALA A 48 -1.33 11.45 -18.13
CA ALA A 48 -1.70 10.28 -18.95
C ALA A 48 -0.51 9.31 -19.21
N GLY A 49 0.74 9.78 -19.08
CA GLY A 49 1.95 8.95 -19.14
C GLY A 49 2.25 8.19 -17.84
N THR A 50 1.23 7.76 -17.10
CA THR A 50 1.41 7.16 -15.77
C THR A 50 1.78 5.69 -15.86
N MET A 51 2.98 5.35 -15.38
CA MET A 51 3.40 3.97 -15.15
C MET A 51 2.75 3.43 -13.88
N VAL A 52 2.00 2.33 -14.02
CA VAL A 52 1.36 1.64 -12.89
C VAL A 52 2.15 0.39 -12.55
N ILE A 53 2.68 0.34 -11.33
CA ILE A 53 3.43 -0.82 -10.82
C ILE A 53 2.57 -1.52 -9.78
N VAL A 54 2.15 -2.74 -10.07
CA VAL A 54 1.47 -3.61 -9.11
C VAL A 54 2.52 -4.50 -8.45
N GLN A 55 3.00 -4.11 -7.27
CA GLN A 55 3.89 -4.94 -6.46
C GLN A 55 3.10 -5.70 -5.42
N ASN A 56 3.13 -7.03 -5.52
CA ASN A 56 2.75 -7.89 -4.40
C ASN A 56 3.79 -7.71 -3.30
N GLN A 57 3.36 -7.25 -2.12
CA GLN A 57 4.22 -7.06 -0.96
C GLN A 57 4.67 -8.40 -0.37
N ARG A 58 5.60 -9.06 -1.05
CA ARG A 58 6.31 -10.23 -0.54
C ARG A 58 7.57 -9.79 0.20
N PRO A 59 8.05 -10.60 1.16
CA PRO A 59 9.36 -10.40 1.72
C PRO A 59 10.41 -10.30 0.61
N ASP A 60 11.32 -9.36 0.76
CA ASP A 60 12.42 -9.16 -0.18
C ASP A 60 13.68 -8.72 0.56
N GLN A 61 14.71 -8.32 -0.20
CA GLN A 61 15.97 -7.84 0.35
C GLN A 61 15.87 -6.49 1.07
N TYR A 62 14.81 -5.72 0.83
CA TYR A 62 14.58 -4.40 1.43
C TYR A 62 13.72 -4.52 2.70
N PHE A 63 12.81 -5.49 2.76
CA PHE A 63 12.00 -5.79 3.92
C PHE A 63 11.79 -7.30 4.08
N ASN A 64 12.48 -7.88 5.06
CA ASN A 64 12.57 -9.32 5.22
C ASN A 64 11.28 -9.96 5.81
N ALA A 65 11.23 -11.29 5.77
CA ALA A 65 10.04 -12.04 6.17
C ALA A 65 9.74 -11.91 7.67
N GLU A 66 10.78 -11.82 8.50
CA GLU A 66 10.64 -11.67 9.95
C GLU A 66 10.02 -10.31 10.31
N SER A 67 10.53 -9.22 9.73
CA SER A 67 9.97 -7.87 9.90
C SER A 67 8.53 -7.80 9.41
N GLN A 68 8.23 -8.44 8.27
CA GLN A 68 6.88 -8.49 7.73
C GLN A 68 5.92 -9.26 8.64
N GLN A 69 6.34 -10.41 9.16
CA GLN A 69 5.54 -11.20 10.09
C GLN A 69 5.29 -10.41 11.38
N ARG A 70 6.30 -9.74 11.91
CA ARG A 70 6.16 -8.92 13.13
C ARG A 70 5.22 -7.74 12.92
N LEU A 71 5.34 -7.05 11.78
CA LEU A 71 4.44 -5.96 11.40
C LEU A 71 2.98 -6.46 11.32
N ALA A 72 2.75 -7.62 10.70
CA ALA A 72 1.41 -8.20 10.59
C ALA A 72 0.81 -8.54 11.97
N GLN A 73 1.61 -9.08 12.89
CA GLN A 73 1.19 -9.37 14.27
C GLN A 73 0.80 -8.10 15.03
N LEU A 74 1.66 -7.07 14.99
CA LEU A 74 1.40 -5.80 15.67
C LEU A 74 0.18 -5.08 15.08
N MET A 75 0.00 -5.09 13.76
CA MET A 75 -1.18 -4.54 13.10
C MET A 75 -2.46 -5.28 13.51
N ALA A 76 -2.43 -6.60 13.59
CA ALA A 76 -3.58 -7.39 14.05
C ALA A 76 -3.94 -7.07 15.51
N ARG A 77 -2.92 -6.97 16.37
CA ARG A 77 -3.11 -6.64 17.79
C ARG A 77 -3.60 -5.21 17.98
N TRP A 78 -3.03 -4.25 17.26
CA TRP A 78 -3.50 -2.86 17.26
C TRP A 78 -4.97 -2.74 16.87
N ARG A 79 -5.40 -3.46 15.81
CA ARG A 79 -6.82 -3.52 15.41
C ARG A 79 -7.68 -4.13 16.52
N SER A 80 -7.25 -5.23 17.11
CA SER A 80 -7.97 -5.88 18.21
C SER A 80 -8.15 -4.95 19.41
N CYS A 81 -7.10 -4.23 19.82
CA CYS A 81 -7.19 -3.26 20.92
C CYS A 81 -8.18 -2.14 20.57
N ARG A 82 -8.06 -1.56 19.37
CA ARG A 82 -8.97 -0.50 18.88
C ARG A 82 -10.42 -0.96 18.88
N ASP A 83 -10.70 -2.15 18.35
CA ASP A 83 -12.06 -2.68 18.21
C ASP A 83 -12.67 -3.05 19.57
N GLN A 84 -11.84 -3.33 20.58
CA GLN A 84 -12.24 -3.57 21.97
C GLN A 84 -12.22 -2.30 22.84
N GLY A 85 -11.88 -1.13 22.29
CA GLY A 85 -11.74 0.12 23.04
C GLY A 85 -10.58 0.12 24.05
N GLN A 86 -9.61 -0.79 23.88
CA GLN A 86 -8.42 -0.89 24.73
C GLN A 86 -7.28 -0.01 24.19
N THR A 87 -6.47 0.49 25.11
CA THR A 87 -5.24 1.22 24.77
C THR A 87 -4.18 0.26 24.26
N PHE A 88 -3.62 0.56 23.09
CA PHE A 88 -2.48 -0.18 22.56
C PHE A 88 -1.20 0.18 23.34
N PRO A 89 -0.38 -0.77 23.79
CA PRO A 89 0.80 -0.49 24.62
C PRO A 89 1.80 0.44 23.90
N ALA A 90 2.40 1.37 24.65
CA ALA A 90 3.30 2.38 24.09
C ALA A 90 4.56 1.77 23.45
N ASP A 91 5.13 0.72 24.05
CA ASP A 91 6.31 0.04 23.52
C ASP A 91 6.01 -0.64 22.18
N GLU A 92 4.84 -1.28 22.08
CA GLU A 92 4.36 -1.92 20.85
C GLU A 92 4.00 -0.87 19.79
N GLN A 93 3.52 0.30 20.20
CA GLN A 93 3.27 1.42 19.30
C GLN A 93 4.56 1.98 18.71
N ALA A 94 5.61 2.12 19.53
CA ALA A 94 6.92 2.54 19.06
C ALA A 94 7.54 1.52 18.10
N GLU A 95 7.43 0.22 18.42
CA GLU A 95 7.88 -0.86 17.53
C GLU A 95 7.12 -0.86 16.20
N LEU A 96 5.78 -0.76 16.24
CA LEU A 96 4.94 -0.68 15.06
C LEU A 96 5.30 0.52 14.18
N ALA A 97 5.51 1.70 14.78
CA ALA A 97 5.94 2.89 14.05
C ALA A 97 7.31 2.69 13.38
N GLY A 98 8.26 2.07 14.08
CA GLY A 98 9.58 1.74 13.52
C GLY A 98 9.51 0.79 12.32
N LEU A 99 8.67 -0.24 12.40
CA LEU A 99 8.46 -1.19 11.29
C LEU A 99 7.75 -0.54 10.10
N ILE A 100 6.78 0.36 10.34
CA ILE A 100 6.12 1.13 9.28
C ILE A 100 7.14 2.01 8.55
N ASP A 101 8.01 2.71 9.30
CA ASP A 101 9.02 3.58 8.71
C ASP A 101 10.06 2.77 7.91
N ALA A 102 10.45 1.59 8.41
CA ALA A 102 11.31 0.67 7.69
C ALA A 102 10.68 0.16 6.37
N GLU A 103 9.42 -0.26 6.38
CA GLU A 103 8.70 -0.69 5.17
C GLU A 103 8.53 0.46 4.17
N LEU A 104 8.31 1.69 4.64
CA LEU A 104 8.22 2.87 3.78
C LEU A 104 9.54 3.13 3.06
N ARG A 105 10.68 3.07 3.77
CA ARG A 105 12.02 3.17 3.16
C ARG A 105 12.28 2.03 2.19
N ALA A 106 11.87 0.80 2.52
CA ALA A 106 11.97 -0.34 1.62
C ALA A 106 11.17 -0.16 0.33
N SER A 107 9.95 0.40 0.41
CA SER A 107 9.14 0.75 -0.76
C SER A 107 9.82 1.80 -1.65
N ALA A 108 10.45 2.81 -1.06
CA ALA A 108 11.22 3.81 -1.80
C ALA A 108 12.43 3.17 -2.50
N ALA A 109 13.19 2.31 -1.81
CA ALA A 109 14.34 1.61 -2.39
C ALA A 109 13.94 0.69 -3.55
N ARG A 110 12.83 -0.06 -3.42
CA ARG A 110 12.24 -0.84 -4.53
C ARG A 110 11.90 0.01 -5.74
N SER A 111 11.27 1.15 -5.50
CA SER A 111 10.86 2.06 -6.58
C SER A 111 12.07 2.64 -7.31
N ALA A 112 13.13 2.99 -6.58
CA ALA A 112 14.38 3.48 -7.15
C ALA A 112 15.09 2.40 -7.99
N ALA A 113 15.22 1.19 -7.46
CA ALA A 113 15.84 0.07 -8.18
C ALA A 113 15.13 -0.24 -9.51
N LEU A 114 13.79 -0.22 -9.50
CA LEU A 114 13.00 -0.42 -10.71
C LEU A 114 13.15 0.75 -11.70
N ALA A 115 13.23 1.99 -11.22
CA ALA A 115 13.45 3.15 -12.09
C ALA A 115 14.83 3.08 -12.78
N ASP A 116 15.86 2.66 -12.06
CA ASP A 116 17.22 2.44 -12.62
C ASP A 116 17.22 1.32 -13.68
N GLU A 117 16.48 0.22 -13.44
CA GLU A 117 16.35 -0.89 -14.40
C GLU A 117 15.68 -0.44 -15.70
N LEU A 118 14.67 0.41 -15.63
CA LEU A 118 13.94 0.93 -16.80
C LEU A 118 14.74 1.96 -17.62
N GLN A 119 15.82 2.51 -17.08
CA GLN A 119 16.71 3.45 -17.78
C GLN A 119 17.87 2.75 -18.52
N ARG A 120 18.08 1.45 -18.29
CA ARG A 120 19.06 0.63 -19.01
C ARG A 120 18.51 0.08 -20.31
#